data_AF-L0IF68-F1
#
_entry.id   AF-L0IF68-F1
#
_cell.length_a   1.000
_cell.length_b   1.000
_cell.length_c   1.000
_cell.angle_alpha   90.00
_cell.angle_beta   90.00
_cell.angle_gamma   90.00
#
_symmetry.space_group_name_H-M   'P 1'
#
loop_
_entity.id
_entity.type
_entity.pdbx_description
1 polymer ?
#
loop_
_entity_poly.entity_id
_entity_poly.type
_entity_poly.pdbx_seq_one_letter_code
_entity_poly.pdbx_strand_id
1 'polypeptide(L)'
;MRRLIVGVFLVPHGLVHLWYVVLSQGWIEVEDEMGWNGQSWLLSPVFSEGTILAAASVLYVGVTVGFVLGGVGVALGTDWWPPVVVGAAVLSTAVLVAMWDGRLELLVEKGVAGVAINLLLVAAVVLLE
;
A
#
# COMPACT_ATOMS: atom_id res chain seq x y z
N MET A 1 -21.79 -9.70 10.35
CA MET A 1 -21.84 -9.24 8.94
C MET A 1 -20.89 -8.08 8.67
N ARG A 2 -21.00 -6.93 9.35
CA ARG A 2 -20.11 -5.76 9.12
C ARG A 2 -18.61 -6.08 9.20
N ARG A 3 -18.17 -6.77 10.25
CA ARG A 3 -16.78 -7.23 10.42
C ARG A 3 -16.30 -8.10 9.26
N LEU A 4 -17.14 -9.01 8.77
CA LEU A 4 -16.79 -9.85 7.61
C LEU A 4 -16.63 -9.00 6.34
N ILE A 5 -17.53 -8.04 6.09
CA ILE A 5 -17.42 -7.15 4.91
C ILE A 5 -16.12 -6.34 4.97
N VAL A 6 -15.78 -5.79 6.14
CA VAL A 6 -14.52 -5.04 6.32
C VAL A 6 -13.31 -5.94 6.14
N GLY A 7 -13.30 -7.13 6.74
CA GLY A 7 -12.21 -8.10 6.55
C GLY A 7 -12.05 -8.53 5.07
N VAL A 8 -13.16 -8.80 4.38
CA VAL A 8 -13.20 -9.13 2.96
C VAL A 8 -12.77 -7.96 2.08
N PHE A 9 -12.92 -6.71 2.52
CA PHE A 9 -12.38 -5.55 1.81
C PHE A 9 -10.86 -5.38 2.05
N LEU A 10 -10.42 -5.52 3.31
CA LEU A 10 -9.03 -5.32 3.70
C LEU A 10 -8.07 -6.33 3.07
N VAL A 11 -8.47 -7.59 2.94
CA VAL A 11 -7.60 -8.63 2.37
C VAL A 11 -7.26 -8.35 0.90
N PRO A 12 -8.23 -8.19 -0.03
CA PRO A 12 -7.95 -7.79 -1.41
C PRO A 12 -7.22 -6.45 -1.53
N HIS A 13 -7.57 -5.45 -0.70
CA HIS A 13 -6.83 -4.18 -0.65
C HIS A 13 -5.36 -4.39 -0.27
N GLY A 14 -5.07 -5.27 0.69
CA GLY A 14 -3.71 -5.68 0.99
C GLY A 14 -3.02 -6.35 -0.21
N LEU A 15 -3.72 -7.27 -0.89
CA LEU A 15 -3.16 -8.03 -2.00
C LEU A 15 -2.81 -7.17 -3.22
N VAL A 16 -3.53 -6.07 -3.50
CA VAL A 16 -3.16 -5.18 -4.62
C VAL A 16 -1.78 -4.53 -4.42
N HIS A 17 -1.26 -4.44 -3.20
CA HIS A 17 0.09 -3.95 -2.96
C HIS A 17 1.17 -4.91 -3.48
N LEU A 18 0.87 -6.20 -3.65
CA LEU A 18 1.79 -7.13 -4.31
C LEU A 18 2.02 -6.78 -5.78
N TRP A 19 1.13 -6.01 -6.40
CA TRP A 19 1.36 -5.51 -7.75
C TRP A 19 2.63 -4.67 -7.84
N TYR A 20 2.89 -3.80 -6.85
CA TYR A 20 4.12 -3.03 -6.81
C TYR A 20 5.36 -3.90 -6.58
N VAL A 21 5.23 -5.07 -5.93
CA VAL A 21 6.32 -6.04 -5.80
C VAL A 21 6.63 -6.68 -7.15
N VAL A 22 5.59 -7.12 -7.87
CA VAL A 22 5.70 -7.69 -9.22
C VAL A 22 6.43 -6.71 -10.15
N LEU A 23 6.02 -5.44 -10.14
CA LEU A 23 6.65 -4.36 -10.90
C LEU A 23 8.09 -4.08 -10.45
N SER A 24 8.33 -3.98 -9.15
CA SER A 24 9.66 -3.69 -8.59
C SER A 24 10.67 -4.81 -8.77
N GLN A 25 10.21 -6.05 -9.02
CA GLN A 25 11.08 -7.18 -9.31
C GLN A 25 11.22 -7.46 -10.81
N GLY A 26 10.56 -6.67 -11.67
CA GLY A 26 10.60 -6.86 -13.12
C GLY A 26 10.05 -8.22 -13.56
N TRP A 27 9.08 -8.78 -12.83
CA TRP A 27 8.46 -10.06 -13.17
C TRP A 27 7.53 -9.97 -14.39
N ILE A 28 7.13 -8.74 -14.73
CA ILE A 28 6.40 -8.40 -15.95
C ILE A 28 7.09 -7.21 -16.61
N GLU A 29 6.87 -7.07 -17.92
CA GLU A 29 7.25 -5.87 -18.65
C GLU A 29 6.42 -4.68 -18.16
N VAL A 30 7.09 -3.55 -17.94
CA VAL A 30 6.45 -2.33 -17.41
C VAL A 30 6.11 -1.42 -18.59
N GLU A 31 4.82 -1.13 -18.74
CA GLU A 31 4.31 -0.18 -19.72
C GLU A 31 4.16 1.22 -19.08
N ASP A 32 4.30 2.28 -19.88
CA ASP A 32 4.23 3.67 -19.40
C ASP A 32 2.88 3.97 -18.71
N GLU A 33 1.80 3.35 -19.19
CA GLU A 33 0.44 3.46 -18.68
C GLU A 33 0.29 2.91 -17.25
N MET A 34 1.24 2.09 -16.76
CA MET A 34 1.20 1.56 -15.40
C MET A 34 1.66 2.59 -14.35
N GLY A 35 2.24 3.72 -14.78
CA GLY A 35 2.67 4.82 -13.89
C GLY A 35 3.87 4.51 -12.99
N TRP A 36 4.41 3.30 -13.03
CA TRP A 36 5.58 2.85 -12.26
C TRP A 36 6.83 2.90 -13.13
N ASN A 37 7.88 3.61 -12.72
CA ASN A 37 9.08 3.82 -13.54
C ASN A 37 10.39 3.75 -12.74
N GLY A 38 10.34 3.25 -11.51
CA GLY A 38 11.50 3.17 -10.61
C GLY A 38 12.05 4.50 -10.09
N GLN A 39 11.45 5.63 -10.47
CA GLN A 39 11.87 6.95 -10.01
C GLN A 39 11.08 7.40 -8.79
N SER A 40 11.73 8.17 -7.92
CA SER A 40 11.14 8.76 -6.72
C SER A 40 11.55 10.22 -6.59
N TRP A 41 10.59 11.11 -6.34
CA TRP A 41 10.84 12.52 -6.07
C TRP A 41 11.71 12.74 -4.82
N LEU A 42 11.60 11.82 -3.85
CA LEU A 42 12.27 11.91 -2.55
C LEU A 42 13.59 11.14 -2.51
N LEU A 43 13.65 9.98 -3.17
CA LEU A 43 14.74 8.99 -2.99
C LEU A 43 15.73 8.95 -4.15
N SER A 44 15.31 9.23 -5.39
CA SER A 44 16.22 9.21 -6.56
C SER A 44 17.43 10.15 -6.46
N PRO A 45 17.38 11.31 -5.75
CA PRO A 45 18.56 12.13 -5.55
C PRO A 45 19.67 11.49 -4.69
N VAL A 46 19.34 10.45 -3.91
CA VAL A 46 20.23 9.88 -2.89
C VAL A 46 20.52 8.40 -3.12
N PHE A 47 19.58 7.65 -3.68
CA PHE A 47 19.65 6.21 -3.86
C PHE A 47 19.62 5.81 -5.33
N SER A 48 20.24 4.68 -5.66
CA SER A 48 20.10 4.07 -6.98
C SER A 48 18.71 3.50 -7.18
N GLU A 49 18.28 3.41 -8.44
CA GLU A 49 16.99 2.82 -8.82
C GLU A 49 16.82 1.40 -8.24
N GLY A 50 17.84 0.55 -8.35
CA GLY A 50 17.79 -0.81 -7.78
C GLY A 50 17.57 -0.84 -6.27
N THR A 51 18.12 0.13 -5.52
CA THR A 51 17.86 0.25 -4.07
C THR A 51 16.43 0.69 -3.80
N ILE A 52 15.89 1.63 -4.58
CA ILE A 52 14.51 2.11 -4.45
C ILE A 52 13.53 0.97 -4.72
N LEU A 53 13.72 0.22 -5.82
CA LEU A 53 12.89 -0.93 -6.18
C LEU A 53 12.96 -2.05 -5.12
N ALA A 54 14.16 -2.36 -4.62
CA ALA A 54 14.31 -3.34 -3.54
C ALA A 54 13.59 -2.91 -2.26
N ALA A 55 13.72 -1.63 -1.88
CA ALA A 55 13.00 -1.07 -0.73
C ALA A 55 11.48 -1.12 -0.93
N ALA A 56 10.99 -0.74 -2.12
CA ALA A 56 9.57 -0.82 -2.47
C ALA A 56 9.04 -2.25 -2.31
N SER A 57 9.74 -3.27 -2.84
CA SER A 57 9.33 -4.68 -2.69
C SER A 57 9.18 -5.07 -1.22
N VAL A 58 10.18 -4.80 -0.39
CA VAL A 58 10.14 -5.17 1.04
C VAL A 58 9.01 -4.46 1.76
N LEU A 59 8.87 -3.15 1.53
CA LEU A 59 7.86 -2.33 2.20
C LEU A 59 6.44 -2.72 1.78
N TYR A 60 6.19 -2.98 0.50
CA TYR A 60 4.88 -3.41 0.01
C TYR A 60 4.51 -4.84 0.44
N VAL A 61 5.48 -5.74 0.62
CA VAL A 61 5.24 -7.02 1.30
C VAL A 61 4.79 -6.78 2.74
N GLY A 62 5.47 -5.89 3.48
CA GLY A 62 5.08 -5.51 4.84
C GLY A 62 3.67 -4.94 4.91
N VAL A 63 3.31 -4.05 3.99
CA VAL A 63 1.95 -3.50 3.84
C VAL A 63 0.92 -4.60 3.57
N THR A 64 1.21 -5.50 2.63
CA THR A 64 0.33 -6.62 2.27
C THR A 64 0.07 -7.48 3.51
N VAL A 65 1.12 -7.88 4.22
CA VAL A 65 1.01 -8.68 5.44
C VAL A 65 0.19 -7.94 6.50
N GLY A 66 0.45 -6.64 6.70
CA GLY A 66 -0.30 -5.81 7.64
C GLY A 66 -1.80 -5.78 7.35
N PHE A 67 -2.20 -5.53 6.09
CA PHE A 67 -3.62 -5.51 5.71
C PHE A 67 -4.28 -6.89 5.75
N VAL A 68 -3.58 -7.95 5.34
CA VAL A 68 -4.11 -9.32 5.40
C VAL A 68 -4.32 -9.75 6.86
N LEU A 69 -3.32 -9.55 7.73
CA LEU A 69 -3.45 -9.86 9.15
C LEU A 69 -4.52 -8.99 9.81
N GLY A 70 -4.55 -7.69 9.50
CA GLY A 70 -5.59 -6.78 9.97
C GLY A 70 -6.99 -7.23 9.55
N GLY A 71 -7.18 -7.62 8.29
CA GLY A 71 -8.45 -8.14 7.79
C GLY A 71 -8.90 -9.44 8.46
N VAL A 72 -7.95 -10.36 8.70
CA VAL A 72 -8.21 -11.59 9.47
C VAL A 72 -8.58 -11.26 10.92
N GLY A 73 -7.87 -10.33 11.56
CA GLY A 73 -8.15 -9.87 12.92
C GLY A 73 -9.54 -9.25 13.04
N VAL A 74 -9.94 -8.40 12.09
CA VAL A 74 -11.30 -7.83 12.02
C VAL A 74 -12.35 -8.94 11.89
N ALA A 75 -12.13 -9.89 10.97
CA ALA A 75 -13.07 -10.98 10.71
C ALA A 75 -13.25 -11.90 11.94
N LEU A 76 -12.17 -12.16 12.69
CA LEU A 76 -12.17 -12.93 13.93
C LEU A 76 -12.58 -12.10 15.15
N GLY A 77 -12.65 -10.77 15.03
CA GLY A 77 -13.04 -9.86 16.11
C GLY A 77 -12.01 -9.75 17.23
N THR A 78 -10.72 -9.74 16.91
CA THR A 78 -9.62 -9.71 17.89
C THR A 78 -9.18 -8.29 18.23
N ASP A 79 -8.88 -8.00 19.50
CA ASP A 79 -8.62 -6.62 19.94
C ASP A 79 -7.35 -5.96 19.38
N TRP A 80 -6.44 -6.74 18.77
CA TRP A 80 -5.21 -6.23 18.16
C TRP A 80 -5.39 -5.71 16.73
N TRP A 81 -6.54 -5.93 16.09
CA TRP A 81 -6.73 -5.54 14.69
C TRP A 81 -6.61 -4.02 14.45
N PRO A 82 -7.11 -3.11 15.32
CA PRO A 82 -7.08 -1.67 15.04
C PRO A 82 -5.67 -1.10 14.81
N PRO A 83 -4.69 -1.29 15.72
CA PRO A 83 -3.34 -0.77 15.50
C PRO A 83 -2.64 -1.43 14.30
N VAL A 84 -2.97 -2.68 13.96
CA VAL A 84 -2.40 -3.36 12.78
C VAL A 84 -2.91 -2.74 11.48
N VAL A 85 -4.23 -2.49 11.36
CA VAL A 85 -4.82 -1.85 10.17
C VAL A 85 -4.33 -0.41 10.02
N VAL A 86 -4.31 0.36 11.11
CA VAL A 86 -3.81 1.75 11.09
C VAL A 86 -2.33 1.77 10.72
N GLY A 87 -1.51 0.91 11.32
CA GLY A 87 -0.09 0.80 10.98
C GLY A 87 0.15 0.45 9.52
N ALA A 88 -0.60 -0.51 8.97
CA ALA A 88 -0.52 -0.89 7.56
C ALA A 88 -0.94 0.25 6.63
N ALA A 89 -2.02 0.99 6.96
CA ALA A 89 -2.50 2.13 6.17
C ALA A 89 -1.53 3.32 6.19
N VAL A 90 -0.94 3.61 7.36
CA VAL A 90 0.09 4.65 7.49
C VAL A 90 1.34 4.27 6.70
N LEU A 91 1.83 3.04 6.86
CA LEU A 91 2.98 2.54 6.10
C LEU A 91 2.71 2.58 4.60
N SER A 92 1.56 2.06 4.15
CA SER A 92 1.14 2.06 2.75
C SER A 92 1.13 3.48 2.16
N THR A 93 0.57 4.44 2.89
CA THR A 93 0.53 5.85 2.47
C THR A 93 1.94 6.43 2.39
N ALA A 94 2.78 6.19 3.40
CA ALA A 94 4.15 6.68 3.40
C ALA A 94 4.96 6.10 2.22
N VAL A 95 4.81 4.82 1.92
CA VAL A 95 5.49 4.17 0.80
C VAL A 95 4.99 4.72 -0.54
N LEU A 96 3.67 4.85 -0.74
CA LEU A 96 3.10 5.43 -1.95
C LEU A 96 3.62 6.84 -2.21
N VAL A 97 3.65 7.69 -1.18
CA VAL A 97 4.17 9.06 -1.29
C VAL A 97 5.69 9.07 -1.52
N ALA A 98 6.44 8.21 -0.84
CA ALA A 98 7.89 8.13 -0.99
C ALA A 98 8.31 7.58 -2.36
N MET A 99 7.55 6.65 -2.93
CA MET A 99 7.83 6.02 -4.23
C MET A 99 7.22 6.77 -5.42
N TRP A 100 6.52 7.86 -5.18
CA TRP A 100 5.97 8.70 -6.24
C TRP A 100 7.09 9.39 -7.03
N ASP A 101 6.95 9.53 -8.35
CA ASP A 101 7.93 10.20 -9.21
C ASP A 101 7.81 11.74 -9.25
N GLY A 102 6.85 12.31 -8.50
CA GLY A 102 6.61 13.76 -8.42
C GLY A 102 5.82 14.33 -9.61
N ARG A 103 5.46 13.51 -10.60
CA ARG A 103 4.66 13.94 -11.76
C ARG A 103 3.16 13.70 -11.51
N LEU A 104 2.33 14.64 -11.94
CA LEU A 104 0.86 14.62 -11.75
C LEU A 104 0.10 13.83 -12.83
N GLU A 105 0.80 13.19 -13.75
CA GLU A 105 0.24 12.26 -14.73
C GLU A 105 0.01 10.90 -14.09
N LEU A 106 -1.06 10.19 -14.50
CA LEU A 106 -1.37 8.83 -14.06
C LEU A 106 -1.43 8.66 -12.53
N LEU A 107 -2.00 9.65 -11.82
CA LEU A 107 -2.04 9.66 -10.35
C LEU A 107 -2.80 8.46 -9.76
N VAL A 108 -3.82 7.96 -10.47
CA VAL A 108 -4.60 6.81 -10.01
C VAL A 108 -3.75 5.55 -10.04
N GLU A 109 -3.05 5.33 -11.13
CA GLU A 109 -2.13 4.22 -11.37
C GLU A 109 -0.93 4.28 -10.41
N LYS A 110 -0.46 5.50 -10.11
CA LYS A 110 0.55 5.77 -9.08
C LYS A 110 0.05 5.64 -7.64
N GLY A 111 -1.22 5.30 -7.46
CA GLY A 111 -1.77 4.88 -6.17
C GLY A 111 -2.40 5.98 -5.32
N VAL A 112 -2.80 7.13 -5.90
CA VAL A 112 -3.57 8.16 -5.16
C VAL A 112 -4.90 7.58 -4.63
N ALA A 113 -5.50 6.64 -5.35
CA ALA A 113 -6.68 5.91 -4.89
C ALA A 113 -6.37 5.10 -3.63
N GLY A 114 -5.21 4.45 -3.58
CA GLY A 114 -4.71 3.74 -2.40
C GLY A 114 -4.51 4.69 -1.20
N VAL A 115 -3.94 5.87 -1.42
CA VAL A 115 -3.81 6.91 -0.38
C VAL A 115 -5.19 7.33 0.15
N ALA A 116 -6.16 7.59 -0.72
CA ALA A 116 -7.51 7.96 -0.30
C ALA A 116 -8.18 6.86 0.52
N ILE A 117 -8.06 5.59 0.10
CA ILE A 117 -8.58 4.44 0.84
C ILE A 117 -7.90 4.34 2.22
N ASN A 118 -6.59 4.49 2.30
CA ASN A 118 -5.85 4.43 3.56
C ASN A 118 -6.30 5.53 4.54
N LEU A 119 -6.50 6.76 4.06
CA LEU A 119 -7.00 7.86 4.88
C LEU A 119 -8.41 7.58 5.42
N LEU A 120 -9.29 7.06 4.57
CA LEU A 120 -10.63 6.65 4.98
C LEU A 120 -10.60 5.51 6.00
N LEU A 121 -9.70 4.53 5.84
CA LEU A 121 -9.52 3.45 6.80
C LEU A 121 -9.04 3.97 8.15
N VAL A 122 -8.01 4.83 8.17
CA VAL A 122 -7.52 5.42 9.42
C VAL A 122 -8.63 6.22 10.10
N ALA A 123 -9.35 7.07 9.36
CA ALA A 123 -10.46 7.84 9.90
C ALA A 123 -11.58 6.93 10.44
N ALA A 124 -11.95 5.89 9.70
CA ALA A 124 -12.97 4.94 10.13
C ALA A 124 -12.57 4.23 11.43
N VAL A 125 -11.33 3.76 11.55
CA VAL A 125 -10.85 3.08 12.76
C VAL A 125 -10.78 4.05 13.94
N VAL A 126 -10.21 5.24 13.77
CA VAL A 126 -10.02 6.21 14.87
C VAL A 126 -11.35 6.81 15.36
N LEU A 127 -12.35 6.95 14.49
CA LEU A 127 -13.62 7.60 14.83
C LEU A 127 -14.73 6.63 15.25
N LEU A 128 -14.65 5.34 14.86
CA LEU A 128 -15.74 4.38 15.04
C LEU A 128 -15.40 3.20 15.97
N GLU A 129 -14.13 3.02 16.32
CA GLU A 129 -13.67 2.07 17.36
C GLU A 129 -13.32 2.81 18.64
#